data_AF-A0A940EQM0-F1
#
_entry.id   AF-A0A940EQM0-F1
#
_cell.length_a   1.000
_cell.length_b   1.000
_cell.length_c   1.000
_cell.angle_alpha   90.00
_cell.angle_beta   90.00
_cell.angle_gamma   90.00
#
_symmetry.space_group_name_H-M   'P 1'
#
loop_
_entity.id
_entity.type
_entity.pdbx_description
1 polymer ?
#
loop_
_entity_poly.entity_id
_entity_poly.type
_entity_poly.pdbx_seq_one_letter_code
_entity_poly.pdbx_strand_id
1 'polypeptide(L)'
;MPAASRTSNFQRVQPRRRAAPLLHCIGATMNPSSSTTLSNEKVIDVLNDLLETSRDGEYGFRACAEEVDSQQLKSVFQQRAASCAAAANELAQAIRSCGGKADDGGTVTGAMHRGWVHVKGTLGANSALSMLEECERGEDAAVARYRKALKEGLPSPVLELVQRQAEGAQKNHDQIRALRDEMRNRKH
;
A
#
# COMPACT_ATOMS: atom_id res chain seq x y z
N MET A 1 -24.04 40.48 -60.12
CA MET A 1 -24.53 39.58 -61.19
C MET A 1 -23.59 38.38 -61.30
N PRO A 2 -24.08 37.17 -61.61
CA PRO A 2 -25.22 36.41 -61.07
C PRO A 2 -24.67 35.06 -60.53
N ALA A 3 -25.37 33.98 -60.19
CA ALA A 3 -26.76 33.58 -60.27
C ALA A 3 -26.98 32.46 -59.24
N ALA A 4 -28.18 32.44 -58.66
CA ALA A 4 -28.76 31.28 -58.02
C ALA A 4 -28.99 30.14 -59.02
N SER A 5 -28.96 28.89 -58.53
CA SER A 5 -29.52 27.67 -59.12
C SER A 5 -29.36 26.57 -58.08
N ARG A 6 -30.30 25.70 -57.73
CA ARG A 6 -31.62 25.37 -58.27
C ARG A 6 -32.41 24.67 -57.16
N THR A 7 -33.72 24.85 -57.21
CA THR A 7 -34.79 24.17 -56.49
C THR A 7 -35.01 22.73 -56.97
N SER A 8 -35.81 21.98 -56.18
CA SER A 8 -36.57 20.76 -56.50
C SER A 8 -35.86 19.43 -56.16
N ASN A 9 -36.50 18.39 -55.61
CA ASN A 9 -37.92 18.12 -55.41
C ASN A 9 -38.11 17.03 -54.33
N PHE A 10 -39.32 17.00 -53.78
CA PHE A 10 -39.95 15.90 -53.06
C PHE A 10 -39.73 14.52 -53.69
N GLN A 11 -39.53 13.47 -52.87
CA GLN A 11 -40.52 12.39 -52.72
C GLN A 11 -40.18 11.37 -51.62
N ARG A 12 -41.22 11.06 -50.83
CA ARG A 12 -41.32 9.97 -49.87
C ARG A 12 -40.98 8.62 -50.49
N VAL A 13 -40.20 7.80 -49.76
CA VAL A 13 -40.34 6.34 -49.75
C VAL A 13 -40.11 5.84 -48.32
N GLN A 14 -41.17 5.41 -47.64
CA GLN A 14 -41.15 4.34 -46.61
C GLN A 14 -41.47 3.04 -47.38
N PRO A 15 -41.00 1.82 -47.04
CA PRO A 15 -41.41 1.17 -45.77
C PRO A 15 -40.52 0.04 -45.21
N ARG A 16 -40.91 -0.41 -44.01
CA ARG A 16 -41.01 -1.81 -43.51
C ARG A 16 -40.24 -2.11 -42.22
N ARG A 17 -41.07 -2.24 -41.16
CA ARG A 17 -40.81 -2.93 -39.90
C ARG A 17 -40.28 -4.34 -40.13
N ARG A 18 -39.29 -4.77 -39.35
CA ARG A 18 -39.00 -6.18 -39.10
C ARG A 18 -39.17 -6.48 -37.61
N ALA A 19 -39.92 -7.54 -37.34
CA ALA A 19 -40.23 -8.08 -36.04
C ALA A 19 -39.07 -8.91 -35.47
N ALA A 20 -39.14 -9.14 -34.15
CA ALA A 20 -38.23 -9.88 -33.28
C ALA A 20 -38.03 -11.36 -33.68
N PRO A 21 -37.12 -12.07 -32.97
CA PRO A 21 -37.66 -13.06 -32.05
C PRO A 21 -37.06 -13.01 -30.63
N LEU A 22 -37.94 -13.30 -29.68
CA LEU A 22 -37.66 -13.75 -28.32
C LEU A 22 -36.86 -15.06 -28.37
N LEU A 23 -35.77 -15.14 -27.62
CA LEU A 23 -35.25 -16.45 -27.19
C LEU A 23 -34.89 -16.41 -25.70
N HIS A 24 -35.52 -17.36 -25.01
CA HIS A 24 -35.39 -17.75 -23.62
C HIS A 24 -33.98 -18.22 -23.26
N CYS A 25 -33.49 -17.78 -22.11
CA CYS A 25 -32.60 -18.53 -21.22
C CYS A 25 -33.00 -18.10 -19.79
N ILE A 26 -33.93 -18.79 -19.13
CA ILE A 26 -33.69 -19.97 -18.27
C ILE A 26 -32.37 -19.85 -17.49
N GLY A 27 -32.50 -19.48 -16.21
CA GLY A 27 -31.80 -20.14 -15.11
C GLY A 27 -30.33 -19.79 -14.87
N ALA A 28 -30.10 -18.68 -14.19
CA ALA A 28 -29.04 -18.63 -13.19
C ALA A 28 -29.60 -17.94 -11.95
N THR A 29 -30.03 -18.74 -10.98
CA THR A 29 -30.20 -18.27 -9.60
C THR A 29 -28.82 -17.85 -9.12
N MET A 30 -28.51 -16.55 -9.20
CA MET A 30 -27.42 -15.98 -8.43
C MET A 30 -27.78 -16.19 -6.96
N ASN A 31 -26.96 -16.95 -6.25
CA ASN A 31 -27.03 -17.06 -4.81
C ASN A 31 -26.09 -15.99 -4.22
N PRO A 32 -26.59 -14.85 -3.72
CA PRO A 32 -25.78 -13.96 -2.92
C PRO A 32 -25.78 -14.51 -1.50
N SER A 33 -24.97 -15.53 -1.24
CA SER A 33 -24.55 -15.82 0.13
C SER A 33 -23.48 -14.78 0.51
N SER A 34 -23.91 -13.52 0.66
CA SER A 34 -23.12 -12.44 1.23
C SER A 34 -22.99 -12.70 2.73
N SER A 35 -22.03 -13.55 3.10
CA SER A 35 -21.33 -13.37 4.36
C SER A 35 -20.42 -12.15 4.21
N THR A 36 -20.30 -11.35 5.27
CA THR A 36 -19.50 -10.13 5.35
C THR A 36 -17.99 -10.43 5.26
N THR A 37 -17.53 -10.97 4.13
CA THR A 37 -16.13 -11.28 3.86
C THR A 37 -15.71 -10.45 2.67
N LEU A 38 -14.61 -9.71 2.82
CA LEU A 38 -14.05 -8.87 1.77
C LEU A 38 -13.76 -9.70 0.50
N SER A 39 -14.00 -9.14 -0.69
CA SER A 39 -13.67 -9.82 -1.95
C SER A 39 -12.17 -10.00 -2.12
N ASN A 40 -11.73 -11.06 -2.81
CA ASN A 40 -10.30 -11.33 -3.02
C ASN A 40 -9.54 -10.16 -3.64
N GLU A 41 -10.14 -9.42 -4.59
CA GLU A 41 -9.56 -8.22 -5.18
C GLU A 41 -9.23 -7.17 -4.12
N LYS A 42 -10.18 -6.87 -3.23
CA LYS A 42 -9.96 -5.94 -2.13
C LYS A 42 -8.96 -6.48 -1.10
N VAL A 43 -8.90 -7.79 -0.89
CA VAL A 43 -7.91 -8.40 0.02
C VAL A 43 -6.52 -8.18 -0.55
N ILE A 44 -6.36 -8.40 -1.86
CA ILE A 44 -5.13 -8.17 -2.59
C ILE A 44 -4.72 -6.69 -2.51
N ASP A 45 -5.65 -5.75 -2.66
CA ASP A 45 -5.37 -4.31 -2.53
C ASP A 45 -4.84 -3.98 -1.12
N VAL A 46 -5.53 -4.45 -0.08
CA VAL A 46 -5.08 -4.24 1.32
C VAL A 46 -3.70 -4.84 1.56
N LEU A 47 -3.42 -6.03 1.03
CA LEU A 47 -2.12 -6.67 1.18
C LEU A 47 -1.02 -5.97 0.38
N ASN A 48 -1.32 -5.42 -0.80
CA ASN A 48 -0.37 -4.63 -1.56
C ASN A 48 -0.01 -3.32 -0.84
N ASP A 49 -1.00 -2.64 -0.22
CA ASP A 49 -0.74 -1.46 0.62
C ASP A 49 0.26 -1.78 1.77
N LEU A 50 0.07 -2.93 2.44
CA LEU A 50 0.98 -3.39 3.50
C LEU A 50 2.34 -3.85 2.96
N LEU A 51 2.38 -4.42 1.76
CA LEU A 51 3.60 -4.86 1.09
C LEU A 51 4.47 -3.65 0.74
N GLU A 52 3.88 -2.60 0.16
CA GLU A 52 4.57 -1.33 -0.11
C GLU A 52 5.11 -0.74 1.19
N THR A 53 4.28 -0.68 2.24
CA THR A 53 4.70 -0.20 3.57
C THR A 53 5.90 -0.96 4.12
N SER A 54 5.92 -2.28 3.96
CA SER A 54 7.02 -3.12 4.44
C SER A 54 8.30 -2.94 3.62
N ARG A 55 8.19 -2.79 2.30
CA ARG A 55 9.35 -2.51 1.42
C ARG A 55 9.93 -1.12 1.64
N ASP A 56 9.07 -0.13 1.84
CA ASP A 56 9.46 1.19 2.28
C ASP A 56 10.24 1.03 3.60
N GLY A 57 9.63 0.47 4.65
CA GLY A 57 10.30 0.22 5.94
C GLY A 57 11.69 -0.41 5.79
N GLU A 58 11.82 -1.47 4.99
CA GLU A 58 13.08 -2.12 4.69
C GLU A 58 14.13 -1.15 4.11
N TYR A 59 13.77 -0.39 3.08
CA TYR A 59 14.66 0.59 2.47
C TYR A 59 15.10 1.66 3.46
N GLY A 60 14.16 2.26 4.20
CA GLY A 60 14.45 3.35 5.13
C GLY A 60 15.36 2.91 6.28
N PHE A 61 15.13 1.72 6.84
CA PHE A 61 15.99 1.20 7.89
C PHE A 61 17.38 0.83 7.39
N ARG A 62 17.52 0.28 6.17
CA ARG A 62 18.85 0.07 5.57
C ARG A 62 19.61 1.39 5.41
N ALA A 63 18.91 2.40 4.90
CA ALA A 63 19.47 3.72 4.70
C ALA A 63 19.93 4.36 6.04
N CYS A 64 19.13 4.25 7.10
CA CYS A 64 19.51 4.71 8.44
C CYS A 64 20.70 3.92 9.03
N ALA A 65 20.78 2.62 8.77
CA ALA A 65 21.90 1.80 9.21
C ALA A 65 23.22 2.19 8.54
N GLU A 66 23.20 2.71 7.31
CA GLU A 66 24.39 3.17 6.60
C GLU A 66 24.94 4.50 7.15
N GLU A 67 24.06 5.40 7.58
CA GLU A 67 24.42 6.77 7.98
C GLU A 67 24.72 6.92 9.48
N VAL A 68 24.28 5.98 10.32
CA VAL A 68 24.48 6.09 11.78
C VAL A 68 25.86 5.58 12.21
N ASP A 69 26.56 6.40 13.01
CA ASP A 69 27.88 6.03 13.57
C ASP A 69 27.77 5.06 14.75
N SER A 70 26.67 5.12 15.50
CA SER A 70 26.45 4.25 16.66
C SER A 70 26.25 2.80 16.22
N GLN A 71 27.17 1.92 16.62
CA GLN A 71 27.08 0.49 16.34
C GLN A 71 25.80 -0.15 16.91
N GLN A 72 25.31 0.35 18.05
CA GLN A 72 24.05 -0.08 18.64
C GLN A 72 22.87 0.28 17.72
N LEU A 73 22.78 1.52 17.25
CA LEU A 73 21.71 1.96 16.36
C LEU A 73 21.79 1.26 14.99
N LYS A 74 22.99 1.08 14.45
CA LYS A 74 23.22 0.31 13.21
C LYS A 74 22.65 -1.09 13.35
N SER A 75 22.93 -1.79 14.46
CA SER A 75 22.39 -3.13 14.71
C SER A 75 20.86 -3.13 14.79
N VAL A 76 20.27 -2.17 15.50
CA VAL A 76 18.80 -2.04 15.59
C VAL A 76 18.19 -1.84 14.20
N PHE A 77 18.70 -0.90 13.40
CA PHE A 77 18.18 -0.62 12.07
C PHE A 77 18.35 -1.81 11.11
N GLN A 78 19.46 -2.55 11.18
CA GLN A 78 19.65 -3.76 10.37
C GLN A 78 18.64 -4.86 10.72
N GLN A 79 18.40 -5.10 12.02
CA GLN A 79 17.39 -6.06 12.47
C GLN A 79 15.99 -5.66 11.99
N ARG A 80 15.71 -4.36 11.95
CA ARG A 80 14.45 -3.82 11.43
C ARG A 80 14.28 -4.01 9.95
N ALA A 81 15.30 -3.67 9.16
CA ALA A 81 15.30 -3.92 7.73
C ALA A 81 15.02 -5.39 7.42
N ALA A 82 15.64 -6.32 8.14
CA ALA A 82 15.40 -7.75 7.97
C ALA A 82 13.96 -8.16 8.34
N SER A 83 13.40 -7.59 9.39
CA SER A 83 12.01 -7.85 9.81
C SER A 83 11.00 -7.35 8.76
N CYS A 84 11.24 -6.16 8.20
CA CYS A 84 10.44 -5.59 7.11
C CYS A 84 10.52 -6.45 5.84
N ALA A 85 11.72 -6.93 5.49
CA ALA A 85 11.92 -7.84 4.35
C ALA A 85 11.15 -9.16 4.53
N ALA A 86 11.19 -9.74 5.74
CA ALA A 86 10.43 -10.94 6.06
C ALA A 86 8.91 -10.70 5.93
N ALA A 87 8.42 -9.58 6.46
CA ALA A 87 7.00 -9.21 6.36
C ALA A 87 6.56 -9.03 4.90
N ALA A 88 7.36 -8.34 4.08
CA ALA A 88 7.12 -8.16 2.65
C ALA A 88 7.03 -9.51 1.92
N ASN A 89 7.92 -10.46 2.24
CA ASN A 89 7.89 -11.79 1.63
C ASN A 89 6.62 -12.57 1.98
N GLU A 90 6.18 -12.54 3.24
CA GLU A 90 4.95 -13.20 3.68
C GLU A 90 3.70 -12.57 3.04
N LEU A 91 3.65 -11.23 2.95
CA LEU A 91 2.55 -10.50 2.30
C LEU A 91 2.48 -10.84 0.80
N ALA A 92 3.63 -10.87 0.12
CA ALA A 92 3.70 -11.26 -1.28
C ALA A 92 3.24 -12.71 -1.52
N GLN A 93 3.52 -13.62 -0.57
CA GLN A 93 3.00 -14.99 -0.62
C GLN A 93 1.48 -15.01 -0.44
N ALA A 94 0.94 -14.27 0.53
CA ALA A 94 -0.49 -14.18 0.77
C ALA A 94 -1.25 -13.62 -0.46
N ILE A 95 -0.72 -12.59 -1.11
CA ILE A 95 -1.29 -12.04 -2.36
C ILE A 95 -1.40 -13.11 -3.45
N ARG A 96 -0.34 -13.91 -3.64
CA ARG A 96 -0.34 -15.00 -4.62
C ARG A 96 -1.35 -16.09 -4.26
N SER A 97 -1.49 -16.43 -2.97
CA SER A 97 -2.49 -17.38 -2.50
C SER A 97 -3.93 -16.88 -2.70
N CYS A 98 -4.16 -15.56 -2.71
CA CYS A 98 -5.44 -14.96 -3.07
C CYS A 98 -5.70 -14.90 -4.59
N GLY A 99 -4.77 -15.38 -5.43
CA GLY A 99 -4.86 -15.34 -6.89
C GLY A 99 -4.38 -14.03 -7.52
N GLY A 100 -3.77 -13.14 -6.74
CA GLY A 100 -3.21 -11.88 -7.21
C GLY A 100 -1.75 -11.99 -7.63
N LYS A 101 -1.26 -10.95 -8.31
CA LYS A 101 0.17 -10.71 -8.49
C LYS A 101 0.62 -9.72 -7.41
N ALA A 102 1.63 -10.10 -6.64
CA ALA A 102 2.28 -9.14 -5.74
C ALA A 102 2.82 -7.99 -6.58
N ASP A 103 2.57 -6.75 -6.17
CA ASP A 103 3.15 -5.62 -6.87
C ASP A 103 4.69 -5.80 -6.88
N ASP A 104 5.33 -5.55 -8.03
CA ASP A 104 6.78 -5.68 -8.19
C ASP A 104 7.52 -4.50 -7.54
N GLY A 105 6.79 -3.57 -6.92
CA GLY A 105 7.37 -2.43 -6.21
C GLY A 105 7.82 -1.33 -7.16
N GLY A 106 7.22 -1.26 -8.35
CA GLY A 106 7.54 -0.25 -9.37
C GLY A 106 7.24 1.20 -8.94
N THR A 107 6.64 1.39 -7.76
CA THR A 107 6.31 2.70 -7.18
C THR A 107 6.89 2.86 -5.77
N VAL A 108 8.10 2.34 -5.50
CA VAL A 108 8.94 2.87 -4.41
C VAL A 108 9.30 4.33 -4.75
N THR A 109 8.39 5.29 -4.58
CA THR A 109 8.66 6.68 -5.00
C THR A 109 7.90 7.76 -4.22
N GLY A 110 7.10 7.41 -3.23
CA GLY A 110 6.30 8.40 -2.51
C GLY A 110 7.04 8.99 -1.31
N ALA A 111 6.88 8.32 -0.18
CA ALA A 111 7.14 8.92 1.12
C ALA A 111 8.61 8.81 1.52
N MET A 112 9.22 7.63 1.33
CA MET A 112 10.60 7.39 1.76
C MET A 112 11.65 8.16 0.98
N HIS A 113 11.50 8.31 -0.33
CA HIS A 113 12.47 9.09 -1.12
C HIS A 113 12.49 10.57 -0.71
N ARG A 114 11.36 11.12 -0.23
CA ARG A 114 11.29 12.49 0.30
C ARG A 114 11.81 12.60 1.73
N GLY A 115 11.55 11.61 2.58
CA GLY A 115 12.10 11.52 3.94
C GLY A 115 13.63 11.39 3.93
N TRP A 116 14.19 10.54 3.07
CA TRP A 116 15.63 10.33 2.93
C TRP A 116 16.39 11.57 2.43
N VAL A 117 15.83 12.30 1.46
CA VAL A 117 16.41 13.57 1.00
C VAL A 117 16.45 14.60 2.14
N HIS A 118 15.43 14.64 2.99
CA HIS A 118 15.41 15.52 4.17
C HIS A 118 16.49 15.13 5.19
N VAL A 119 16.64 13.84 5.49
CA VAL A 119 17.68 13.31 6.39
C VAL A 119 19.08 13.69 5.89
N LYS A 120 19.39 13.47 4.61
CA LYS A 120 20.67 13.88 4.00
C LYS A 120 20.91 15.39 4.03
N GLY A 121 19.87 16.20 3.88
CA GLY A 121 19.97 17.66 3.94
C GLY A 121 20.28 18.23 5.34
N THR A 122 20.09 17.43 6.40
CA THR A 122 20.24 17.86 7.80
C THR A 122 21.51 17.35 8.49
N LEU A 123 22.46 16.77 7.75
CA LEU A 123 23.72 16.23 8.29
C LEU A 123 24.57 17.35 8.95
N GLY A 124 24.37 17.49 10.26
CA GLY A 124 25.13 18.31 11.20
C GLY A 124 25.16 17.62 12.58
N ALA A 125 25.60 18.32 13.63
CA ALA A 125 25.87 17.77 14.97
C ALA A 125 24.69 17.05 15.69
N ASN A 126 23.50 16.97 15.08
CA ASN A 126 22.30 16.34 15.63
C ASN A 126 21.77 15.12 14.85
N SER A 127 22.53 14.57 13.88
CA SER A 127 22.08 13.55 12.92
C SER A 127 21.30 12.37 13.53
N ALA A 128 21.80 11.75 14.59
CA ALA A 128 21.19 10.54 15.17
C ALA A 128 19.80 10.77 15.77
N LEU A 129 19.58 11.91 16.45
CA LEU A 129 18.26 12.23 17.02
C LEU A 129 17.25 12.52 15.91
N SER A 130 17.62 13.33 14.92
CA SER A 130 16.76 13.63 13.78
C SER A 130 16.43 12.40 12.94
N MET A 131 17.38 11.47 12.79
CA MET A 131 17.12 10.16 12.17
C MET A 131 16.08 9.35 12.96
N LEU A 132 16.20 9.29 14.29
CA LEU A 132 15.23 8.56 15.13
C LEU A 132 13.83 9.20 15.10
N GLU A 133 13.74 10.53 15.04
CA GLU A 133 12.47 11.26 14.87
C GLU A 133 11.80 10.95 13.53
N GLU A 134 12.57 10.90 12.43
CA GLU A 134 12.03 10.54 11.12
C GLU A 134 11.62 9.07 11.06
N CYS A 135 12.42 8.16 11.65
CA CYS A 135 12.08 6.74 11.77
C CYS A 135 10.77 6.54 12.53
N GLU A 136 10.58 7.21 13.68
CA GLU A 136 9.34 7.11 14.44
C GLU A 136 8.13 7.58 13.63
N ARG A 137 8.26 8.68 12.87
CA ARG A 137 7.19 9.16 11.98
C ARG A 137 6.83 8.11 10.91
N GLY A 138 7.84 7.43 10.37
CA GLY A 138 7.63 6.31 9.43
C GLY A 138 6.91 5.14 10.08
N GLU A 139 7.32 4.76 11.29
CA GLU A 139 6.70 3.68 12.06
C GLU A 139 5.25 3.98 12.48
N ASP A 140 4.96 5.23 12.87
CA ASP A 140 3.59 5.70 13.12
C ASP A 140 2.69 5.49 11.90
N ALA A 141 3.20 5.85 10.72
CA ALA A 141 2.50 5.69 9.46
C ALA A 141 2.31 4.20 9.09
N ALA A 142 3.27 3.33 9.44
CA ALA A 142 3.15 1.89 9.26
C ALA A 142 2.09 1.30 10.19
N VAL A 143 2.14 1.62 11.49
CA VAL A 143 1.14 1.20 12.49
C VAL A 143 -0.26 1.64 12.09
N ALA A 144 -0.43 2.87 11.59
CA ALA A 144 -1.71 3.37 11.10
C ALA A 144 -2.26 2.53 9.93
N ARG A 145 -1.40 2.12 8.98
CA ARG A 145 -1.80 1.27 7.85
C ARG A 145 -2.21 -0.14 8.29
N TYR A 146 -1.46 -0.76 9.19
CA TYR A 146 -1.86 -2.05 9.78
C TYR A 146 -3.20 -1.94 10.52
N ARG A 147 -3.40 -0.90 11.34
CA ARG A 147 -4.67 -0.66 12.04
C ARG A 147 -5.84 -0.41 11.09
N LYS A 148 -5.60 0.20 9.93
CA LYS A 148 -6.61 0.35 8.88
C LYS A 148 -6.96 -1.03 8.29
N ALA A 149 -5.96 -1.80 7.86
CA ALA A 149 -6.14 -3.13 7.28
C ALA A 149 -6.95 -4.08 8.19
N LEU A 150 -6.68 -4.05 9.51
CA LEU A 150 -7.39 -4.87 10.48
C LEU A 150 -8.90 -4.56 10.61
N LYS A 151 -9.37 -3.43 10.06
CA LYS A 151 -10.79 -3.03 10.08
C LYS A 151 -11.55 -3.43 8.81
N GLU A 152 -10.87 -3.95 7.79
CA GLU A 152 -11.45 -4.22 6.47
C GLU A 152 -12.22 -5.56 6.40
N GLY A 153 -12.22 -6.38 7.45
CA GLY A 153 -12.92 -7.68 7.44
C GLY A 153 -12.19 -8.75 6.60
N LEU A 154 -10.90 -8.91 6.86
CA LEU A 154 -10.02 -9.87 6.19
C LEU A 154 -10.42 -11.33 6.51
N PRO A 155 -10.29 -12.27 5.56
CA PRO A 155 -10.51 -13.69 5.82
C PRO A 155 -9.48 -14.24 6.82
N SER A 156 -9.86 -15.22 7.65
CA SER A 156 -9.07 -15.70 8.80
C SER A 156 -7.56 -15.88 8.58
N PRO A 157 -7.08 -16.63 7.56
CA PRO A 157 -5.63 -16.84 7.40
C PRO A 157 -4.88 -15.53 7.08
N VAL A 158 -5.53 -14.59 6.40
CA VAL A 158 -4.95 -13.27 6.10
C VAL A 158 -5.03 -12.37 7.34
N LEU A 159 -6.14 -12.43 8.07
CA LEU A 159 -6.32 -11.67 9.30
C LEU A 159 -5.25 -12.03 10.35
N GLU A 160 -4.97 -13.32 10.56
CA GLU A 160 -3.95 -13.80 11.49
C GLU A 160 -2.54 -13.30 11.11
N LEU A 161 -2.21 -13.34 9.80
CA LEU A 161 -0.96 -12.79 9.28
C LEU A 161 -0.84 -11.29 9.60
N VAL A 162 -1.86 -10.51 9.26
CA VAL A 162 -1.87 -9.05 9.45
C VAL A 162 -1.86 -8.67 10.93
N GLN A 163 -2.54 -9.43 11.80
CA GLN A 163 -2.49 -9.22 13.26
C GLN A 163 -1.08 -9.42 13.81
N ARG A 164 -0.41 -10.53 13.47
CA ARG A 164 0.96 -10.79 13.92
C ARG A 164 1.92 -9.70 13.44
N GLN A 165 1.81 -9.27 12.18
CA GLN A 165 2.66 -8.21 11.65
C GLN A 165 2.35 -6.84 12.28
N ALA A 166 1.08 -6.54 12.59
CA ALA A 166 0.68 -5.33 13.28
C ALA A 166 1.26 -5.25 14.70
N GLU A 167 1.29 -6.36 15.44
CA GLU A 167 1.96 -6.43 16.74
C GLU A 167 3.47 -6.20 16.62
N GLY A 168 4.09 -6.77 15.58
CA GLY A 168 5.48 -6.52 15.25
C GLY A 168 5.75 -5.03 14.97
N ALA A 169 4.93 -4.39 14.14
CA ALA A 169 5.02 -2.96 13.84
C ALA A 169 4.84 -2.09 15.09
N GLN A 170 3.92 -2.44 15.99
CA GLN A 170 3.73 -1.69 17.24
C GLN A 170 4.96 -1.81 18.17
N LYS A 171 5.47 -3.02 18.38
CA LYS A 171 6.72 -3.23 19.15
C LYS A 171 7.87 -2.46 18.52
N ASN A 172 7.88 -2.39 17.20
CA ASN A 172 8.94 -1.72 16.47
C ASN A 172 8.91 -0.20 16.67
N HIS A 173 7.74 0.39 16.52
CA HIS A 173 7.47 1.78 16.85
C HIS A 173 7.92 2.11 18.28
N ASP A 174 7.51 1.30 19.27
CA ASP A 174 7.77 1.58 20.69
C ASP A 174 9.27 1.58 21.02
N GLN A 175 10.05 0.69 20.41
CA GLN A 175 11.51 0.67 20.58
C GLN A 175 12.19 1.88 19.92
N ILE A 176 11.75 2.31 18.73
CA ILE A 176 12.32 3.50 18.07
C ILE A 176 12.02 4.75 18.89
N ARG A 177 10.79 4.86 19.40
CA ARG A 177 10.37 5.92 20.33
C ARG A 177 11.23 5.96 21.58
N ALA A 178 11.48 4.81 22.20
CA ALA A 178 12.32 4.72 23.40
C ALA A 178 13.77 5.17 23.12
N LEU A 179 14.36 4.74 22.00
CA LEU A 179 15.71 5.16 21.60
C LEU A 179 15.80 6.67 21.32
N ARG A 180 14.77 7.23 20.68
CA ARG A 180 14.64 8.68 20.46
C ARG A 180 14.61 9.43 21.79
N ASP A 181 13.76 8.99 22.72
CA ASP A 181 13.60 9.63 24.03
C ASP A 181 14.89 9.57 24.86
N GLU A 182 15.57 8.43 24.84
CA GLU A 182 16.89 8.29 25.46
C GLU A 182 17.91 9.26 24.86
N MET A 183 17.98 9.37 23.53
CA MET A 183 18.90 10.29 22.84
C MET A 183 18.57 11.76 23.10
N ARG A 184 17.28 12.12 23.18
CA ARG A 184 16.83 13.47 23.50
C ARG A 184 17.24 13.84 24.93
N ASN A 185 17.06 12.93 25.88
CA ASN A 185 17.40 13.17 27.29
C ASN A 185 18.91 13.30 27.54
N ARG A 186 19.76 12.62 26.76
CA ARG A 186 21.23 12.73 26.86
C ARG A 186 21.79 14.07 26.37
N LYS A 187 21.02 14.87 25.65
CA LYS A 187 21.43 16.19 25.13
C LYS A 187 21.10 17.36 26.05
N HIS A 188 20.37 17.10 27.13
CA HIS A 188 20.07 18.06 28.19
C HIS A 188 20.95 17.79 29.41
#